data_AF-A0A2T1C3K5-F1
#
_entry.id   AF-A0A2T1C3K5-F1
#
_cell.length_a   1.000
_cell.length_b   1.000
_cell.length_c   1.000
_cell.angle_alpha   90.00
_cell.angle_beta   90.00
_cell.angle_gamma   90.00
#
_symmetry.space_group_name_H-M   'P 1'
#
loop_
_entity.id
_entity.type
_entity.pdbx_description
1 polymer ?
#
loop_
_entity_poly.entity_id
_entity_poly.type
_entity_poly.pdbx_seq_one_letter_code
_entity_poly.pdbx_strand_id
1 'polypeptide(L)'
;MQSACSVPTISDRAYQCLLKYALEPAAEAEFNAHSYGFRPGRSCHDVQQGIFNQLKANAKGIHKRILELDIEKCFDKIDHKFLMQSVQLPRAAKQGLFRAIKAGVRGEFPSSETGTPQGGVISPLLANIVLHGLENVEYELRYKVKNGGTYLDALKGFRYADDVVYILNPEDDENILRERIDQFLATRGLKVKEAKTKVIKSTDGFDYLGWNFCVKPNGKFISTPSQKSVKGIKTKVKEVMKDSRFTLEERIDKCGAVIRGWRNYHRFCDMSQHDLWSLNYWTWKFIRKQGRYDRYQTNRVLKKAFPSVKWAACRFVNVTGTKSPFDGDLAYWSKRENANYDGITAKVLKKQNHRCAHCGLMFYSGDIAELHHKDGNHANWKANNLEVLHRECHLHQTNHGRRCESEKRVNPDLVDVKLGA
;
A
#
# COMPACT_ATOMS: atom_id res chain seq x y z
N MET A 1 -17.31 17.01 -9.16
CA MET A 1 -17.22 16.09 -10.31
C MET A 1 -16.97 14.70 -9.77
N GLN A 2 -17.94 13.79 -9.88
CA GLN A 2 -17.71 12.37 -9.68
C GLN A 2 -16.74 11.92 -10.79
N SER A 3 -15.62 11.31 -10.41
CA SER A 3 -14.74 10.62 -11.36
C SER A 3 -15.55 9.48 -11.97
N ALA A 4 -15.87 9.57 -13.26
CA ALA A 4 -16.59 8.53 -13.97
C ALA A 4 -15.70 7.29 -14.06
N CYS A 5 -16.07 6.22 -13.34
CA CYS A 5 -15.34 4.96 -13.37
C CYS A 5 -15.88 4.11 -14.51
N SER A 6 -15.05 3.84 -15.52
CA SER A 6 -15.39 2.90 -16.59
C SER A 6 -15.11 1.48 -16.09
N VAL A 7 -16.15 0.72 -15.76
CA VAL A 7 -16.00 -0.67 -15.30
C VAL A 7 -15.93 -1.59 -16.52
N PRO A 8 -14.80 -2.24 -16.82
CA PRO A 8 -14.71 -3.15 -17.96
C PRO A 8 -15.51 -4.44 -17.71
N THR A 9 -15.81 -5.18 -18.79
CA THR A 9 -16.48 -6.48 -18.67
C THR A 9 -15.63 -7.46 -17.85
N ILE A 10 -16.23 -8.54 -17.33
CA ILE A 10 -15.48 -9.57 -16.58
C ILE A 10 -14.37 -10.17 -17.46
N SER A 11 -14.68 -10.46 -18.73
CA SER A 11 -13.72 -11.00 -19.70
C SER A 11 -12.54 -10.05 -19.92
N ASP A 12 -12.81 -8.75 -20.10
CA ASP A 12 -11.76 -7.75 -20.29
C ASP A 12 -10.89 -7.61 -19.04
N ARG A 13 -11.50 -7.64 -17.84
CA ARG A 13 -10.76 -7.62 -16.58
C ARG A 13 -9.87 -8.85 -16.41
N ALA A 14 -10.36 -10.04 -16.79
CA ALA A 14 -9.55 -11.26 -16.77
C ALA A 14 -8.35 -11.15 -17.73
N TYR A 15 -8.58 -10.68 -18.96
CA TYR A 15 -7.51 -10.46 -19.94
C TYR A 15 -6.49 -9.42 -19.47
N GLN A 16 -6.95 -8.28 -18.93
CA GLN A 16 -6.07 -7.27 -18.33
C GLN A 16 -5.29 -7.81 -17.13
N CYS A 17 -5.89 -8.70 -16.32
CA CYS A 17 -5.22 -9.34 -15.20
C CYS A 17 -4.09 -10.27 -15.66
N LEU A 18 -4.33 -11.07 -16.72
CA LEU A 18 -3.30 -11.92 -17.32
C LEU A 18 -2.11 -11.08 -17.83
N LEU A 19 -2.39 -9.99 -18.53
CA LEU A 19 -1.34 -9.06 -18.98
C LEU A 19 -0.61 -8.41 -17.80
N LYS A 20 -1.33 -8.06 -16.73
CA LYS A 20 -0.74 -7.51 -15.51
C LYS A 20 0.25 -8.50 -14.90
N TYR A 21 -0.14 -9.77 -14.70
CA TYR A 21 0.76 -10.77 -14.12
C TYR A 21 1.99 -11.06 -14.97
N ALA A 22 1.88 -10.95 -16.30
CA ALA A 22 3.03 -11.09 -17.19
C ALA A 22 3.99 -9.90 -17.09
N LEU A 23 3.47 -8.68 -16.92
CA LEU A 23 4.24 -7.44 -16.98
C LEU A 23 4.80 -7.00 -15.61
N GLU A 24 4.09 -7.29 -14.52
CA GLU A 24 4.41 -6.82 -13.16
C GLU A 24 5.80 -7.27 -12.68
N PRO A 25 6.26 -8.52 -12.89
CA PRO A 25 7.61 -8.94 -12.49
C PRO A 25 8.72 -8.18 -13.23
N ALA A 26 8.57 -8.00 -14.55
CA ALA A 26 9.55 -7.29 -15.36
C ALA A 26 9.63 -5.80 -14.99
N ALA A 27 8.48 -5.16 -14.80
CA ALA A 27 8.41 -3.76 -14.40
C ALA A 27 8.97 -3.54 -12.98
N GLU A 28 8.67 -4.45 -12.04
CA GLU A 28 9.17 -4.37 -10.67
C GLU A 28 10.69 -4.47 -10.55
N ALA A 29 11.34 -5.22 -11.46
CA ALA A 29 12.79 -5.34 -11.51
C ALA A 29 13.47 -4.01 -11.88
N GLU A 30 12.80 -3.15 -12.66
CA GLU A 30 13.32 -1.85 -13.10
C GLU A 30 12.93 -0.72 -12.14
N PHE A 31 11.80 -0.85 -11.44
CA PHE A 31 11.25 0.23 -10.65
C PHE A 31 12.16 0.74 -9.51
N ASN A 32 12.18 2.07 -9.37
CA ASN A 32 12.96 2.77 -8.36
C ASN A 32 12.48 2.44 -6.93
N ALA A 33 13.43 2.33 -5.99
CA ALA A 33 13.17 2.19 -4.56
C ALA A 33 12.27 3.29 -3.95
N HIS A 34 12.16 4.46 -4.57
CA HIS A 34 11.33 5.58 -4.10
C HIS A 34 9.99 5.73 -4.83
N SER A 35 9.63 4.74 -5.65
CA SER A 35 8.28 4.55 -6.18
C SER A 35 7.50 3.59 -5.29
N TYR A 36 6.31 3.95 -4.84
CA TYR A 36 5.56 3.15 -3.86
C TYR A 36 4.12 2.82 -4.30
N GLY A 37 3.44 3.73 -4.99
CA GLY A 37 2.03 3.58 -5.32
C GLY A 37 1.77 2.38 -6.23
N PHE A 38 0.72 1.60 -5.94
CA PHE A 38 0.28 0.45 -6.75
C PHE A 38 1.32 -0.66 -7.01
N ARG A 39 2.31 -0.80 -6.13
CA ARG A 39 3.35 -1.84 -6.22
C ARG A 39 3.14 -2.93 -5.17
N PRO A 40 3.34 -4.21 -5.52
CA PRO A 40 3.21 -5.30 -4.56
C PRO A 40 4.28 -5.18 -3.46
N GLY A 41 3.87 -5.44 -2.22
CA GLY A 41 4.75 -5.35 -1.05
C GLY A 41 5.14 -3.92 -0.62
N ARG A 42 4.66 -2.86 -1.28
CA ARG A 42 4.92 -1.46 -0.89
C ARG A 42 3.64 -0.78 -0.45
N SER A 43 3.75 0.07 0.57
CA SER A 43 2.62 0.73 1.22
C SER A 43 2.85 2.23 1.39
N CYS A 44 1.79 2.98 1.70
CA CYS A 44 1.89 4.38 2.08
C CYS A 44 2.82 4.60 3.29
N HIS A 45 2.96 3.60 4.18
CA HIS A 45 3.83 3.68 5.35
C HIS A 45 5.32 3.64 4.96
N ASP A 46 5.67 2.96 3.87
CA ASP A 46 7.05 2.97 3.35
C ASP A 46 7.47 4.40 2.97
N VAL A 47 6.54 5.15 2.36
CA VAL A 47 6.76 6.57 2.04
C VAL A 47 6.94 7.40 3.31
N GLN A 48 6.04 7.23 4.27
CA GLN A 48 6.08 7.95 5.55
C GLN A 48 7.43 7.80 6.25
N GLN A 49 7.95 6.57 6.30
CA GLN A 49 9.23 6.26 6.90
C GLN A 49 10.41 6.75 6.05
N GLY A 50 10.27 6.73 4.72
CA GLY A 50 11.24 7.32 3.79
C GLY A 50 11.40 8.83 4.02
N ILE A 51 10.29 9.54 4.15
CA ILE A 51 10.25 10.97 4.49
C ILE A 51 10.87 11.22 5.88
N PHE A 52 10.52 10.41 6.88
CA PHE A 52 11.14 10.48 8.21
C PHE A 52 12.67 10.37 8.16
N ASN A 53 13.19 9.41 7.39
CA ASN A 53 14.64 9.21 7.27
C ASN A 53 15.35 10.44 6.68
N GLN A 54 14.66 11.21 5.84
CA GLN A 54 15.19 12.43 5.21
C GLN A 54 15.01 13.69 6.06
N LEU A 55 13.97 13.75 6.91
CA LEU A 55 13.63 14.92 7.71
C LEU A 55 14.00 14.81 9.20
N LYS A 56 14.58 13.69 9.65
CA LYS A 56 15.08 13.54 11.02
C LYS A 56 16.23 14.51 11.32
N ALA A 57 16.45 14.80 12.60
CA ALA A 57 17.50 15.72 13.07
C ALA A 57 18.89 15.42 12.48
N ASN A 58 19.31 14.15 12.47
CA ASN A 58 20.61 13.75 11.92
C ASN A 58 20.75 14.00 10.41
N ALA A 59 19.63 14.12 9.68
CA ALA A 59 19.61 14.43 8.26
C ALA A 59 19.45 15.95 8.00
N LYS A 60 19.65 16.79 9.03
CA LYS A 60 19.47 18.25 8.98
C LYS A 60 18.12 18.69 8.42
N GLY A 61 17.06 17.93 8.75
CA GLY A 61 15.72 18.12 8.19
C GLY A 61 15.14 19.53 8.36
N ILE A 62 15.56 20.28 9.37
CA ILE A 62 15.10 21.66 9.66
C ILE A 62 15.41 22.66 8.54
N HIS A 63 16.47 22.44 7.77
CA HIS A 63 16.87 23.35 6.69
C HIS A 63 16.29 22.94 5.33
N LYS A 64 15.62 21.78 5.26
CA LYS A 64 15.12 21.24 4.00
C LYS A 64 13.84 21.95 3.54
N ARG A 65 13.68 22.03 2.22
CA ARG A 65 12.47 22.49 1.55
C ARG A 65 11.76 21.31 0.91
N ILE A 66 10.45 21.42 0.75
CA ILE A 66 9.61 20.39 0.16
C ILE A 66 8.97 20.98 -1.08
N LEU A 67 9.11 20.30 -2.21
CA LEU A 67 8.40 20.60 -3.45
C LEU A 67 7.34 19.52 -3.68
N GLU A 68 6.08 19.90 -3.53
CA GLU A 68 4.94 19.04 -3.85
C GLU A 68 4.57 19.19 -5.32
N LEU A 69 4.41 18.08 -6.03
CA LEU A 69 3.96 18.05 -7.41
C LEU A 69 2.70 17.19 -7.56
N ASP A 70 1.73 17.74 -8.28
CA ASP A 70 0.47 17.09 -8.66
C ASP A 70 0.43 17.02 -10.19
N ILE A 71 0.32 15.80 -10.75
CA ILE A 71 0.29 15.59 -12.21
C ILE A 71 -1.15 15.68 -12.70
N GLU A 72 -1.40 16.52 -13.71
CA GLU A 72 -2.76 16.77 -14.16
C GLU A 72 -3.33 15.57 -14.95
N LYS A 73 -4.38 14.92 -14.40
CA LYS A 73 -5.13 13.85 -15.05
C LYS A 73 -4.22 12.77 -15.64
N CYS A 74 -3.30 12.23 -14.83
CA CYS A 74 -2.29 11.28 -15.27
C CYS A 74 -2.89 10.11 -16.05
N PHE A 75 -4.01 9.52 -15.59
CA PHE A 75 -4.62 8.39 -16.28
C PHE A 75 -5.27 8.78 -17.61
N ASP A 76 -5.78 10.00 -17.77
CA ASP A 76 -6.56 10.39 -18.96
C ASP A 76 -5.67 10.94 -20.09
N LYS A 77 -4.46 11.41 -19.79
CA LYS A 77 -3.61 12.14 -20.75
C LYS A 77 -2.36 11.39 -21.23
N ILE A 78 -2.12 10.15 -20.77
CA ILE A 78 -0.94 9.37 -21.20
C ILE A 78 -0.93 9.20 -22.72
N ASP A 79 0.21 9.52 -23.35
CA ASP A 79 0.43 9.27 -24.77
C ASP A 79 0.53 7.75 -25.05
N HIS A 80 -0.33 7.26 -25.96
CA HIS A 80 -0.38 5.84 -26.30
C HIS A 80 0.88 5.36 -27.01
N LYS A 81 1.51 6.20 -27.83
CA LYS A 81 2.72 5.81 -28.57
C LYS A 81 3.88 5.57 -27.61
N PHE A 82 4.10 6.50 -26.68
CA PHE A 82 5.10 6.37 -25.62
C PHE A 82 4.83 5.14 -24.73
N LEU A 83 3.58 4.93 -24.32
CA LEU A 83 3.18 3.78 -23.51
C LEU A 83 3.50 2.45 -24.20
N MET A 84 3.11 2.29 -25.46
CA MET A 84 3.34 1.06 -26.22
C MET A 84 4.82 0.78 -26.52
N GLN A 85 5.65 1.83 -26.59
CA GLN A 85 7.10 1.71 -26.68
C GLN A 85 7.72 1.27 -25.35
N SER A 86 7.23 1.81 -24.23
CA SER A 86 7.76 1.55 -22.88
C SER A 86 7.41 0.16 -22.34
N VAL A 87 6.27 -0.40 -22.75
CA VAL A 87 5.83 -1.72 -22.29
C VAL A 87 6.64 -2.85 -22.94
N GLN A 88 7.19 -3.74 -22.12
CA GLN A 88 7.96 -4.91 -22.57
C GLN A 88 7.04 -6.14 -22.73
N LEU A 89 6.35 -6.23 -23.86
CA LEU A 89 5.46 -7.36 -24.19
C LEU A 89 5.67 -7.85 -25.63
N PRO A 90 5.39 -9.14 -25.92
CA PRO A 90 5.34 -9.63 -27.29
C PRO A 90 4.32 -8.86 -28.15
N ARG A 91 4.55 -8.82 -29.47
CA ARG A 91 3.72 -8.04 -30.42
C ARG A 91 2.22 -8.35 -30.31
N ALA A 92 1.84 -9.62 -30.19
CA ALA A 92 0.44 -10.03 -30.05
C ALA A 92 -0.20 -9.49 -28.76
N ALA A 93 0.51 -9.60 -27.63
CA ALA A 93 0.04 -9.08 -26.34
C ALA A 93 -0.04 -7.54 -26.35
N LYS A 94 0.91 -6.86 -26.99
CA LYS A 94 0.86 -5.40 -27.21
C LYS A 94 -0.38 -4.97 -28.00
N GLN A 95 -0.75 -5.70 -29.04
CA GLN A 95 -1.98 -5.40 -29.80
C GLN A 95 -3.23 -5.56 -28.92
N GLY A 96 -3.30 -6.63 -28.13
CA GLY A 96 -4.41 -6.83 -27.19
C GLY A 96 -4.47 -5.74 -26.11
N LEU A 97 -3.31 -5.33 -25.57
CA LEU A 97 -3.21 -4.20 -24.63
C LEU A 97 -3.70 -2.89 -25.25
N PHE A 98 -3.24 -2.58 -26.47
CA PHE A 98 -3.64 -1.38 -27.20
C PHE A 98 -5.16 -1.35 -27.43
N ARG A 99 -5.76 -2.49 -27.80
CA ARG A 99 -7.21 -2.62 -27.92
C ARG A 99 -7.93 -2.41 -26.58
N ALA A 100 -7.40 -2.96 -25.50
CA ALA A 100 -7.97 -2.81 -24.16
C ALA A 100 -7.91 -1.37 -23.63
N ILE A 101 -6.89 -0.60 -24.02
CA ILE A 101 -6.73 0.81 -23.65
C ILE A 101 -7.60 1.71 -24.52
N LYS A 102 -7.72 1.41 -25.82
CA LYS A 102 -8.54 2.17 -26.78
C LYS A 102 -10.04 1.87 -26.68
N ALA A 103 -10.42 0.83 -25.97
CA ALA A 103 -11.82 0.49 -25.71
C ALA A 103 -12.49 1.65 -24.96
N GLY A 104 -13.31 2.44 -25.67
CA GLY A 104 -14.01 3.60 -25.12
C GLY A 104 -15.12 3.23 -24.14
N VAL A 105 -15.70 4.26 -23.49
CA VAL A 105 -16.82 4.09 -22.54
C VAL A 105 -18.11 3.84 -23.32
N ARG A 106 -18.88 2.82 -22.93
CA ARG A 106 -20.14 2.49 -23.59
C ARG A 106 -21.15 3.64 -23.45
N GLY A 107 -21.54 4.26 -24.56
CA GLY A 107 -22.51 5.36 -24.61
C GLY A 107 -21.94 6.73 -24.97
N GLU A 108 -20.61 6.89 -24.93
CA GLU A 108 -19.91 8.06 -25.46
C GLU A 108 -18.83 7.56 -26.43
N PHE A 109 -19.06 7.70 -27.74
CA PHE A 109 -17.97 7.66 -28.71
C PHE A 109 -17.33 9.05 -28.68
N PRO A 110 -16.08 9.15 -28.20
CA PRO A 110 -15.00 8.69 -29.04
C PRO A 110 -14.13 7.64 -28.34
N SER A 111 -13.54 6.76 -29.13
CA SER A 111 -12.34 6.01 -28.73
C SER A 111 -11.34 6.99 -28.12
N SER A 112 -10.89 6.74 -26.89
CA SER A 112 -9.95 7.63 -26.20
C SER A 112 -8.66 7.72 -27.02
N GLU A 113 -8.35 8.90 -27.55
CA GLU A 113 -7.11 9.15 -28.31
C GLU A 113 -5.88 9.18 -27.41
N THR A 114 -6.09 9.42 -26.12
CA THR A 114 -5.06 9.47 -25.06
C THR A 114 -5.61 8.83 -23.77
N GLY A 115 -4.70 8.43 -22.88
CA GLY A 115 -5.04 7.91 -21.56
C GLY A 115 -5.35 6.42 -21.48
N THR A 116 -5.64 5.95 -20.28
CA THR A 116 -6.04 4.59 -19.95
C THR A 116 -7.37 4.63 -19.20
N PRO A 117 -8.30 3.69 -19.46
CA PRO A 117 -9.60 3.69 -18.81
C PRO A 117 -9.45 3.63 -17.28
N GLN A 118 -10.05 4.60 -16.59
CA GLN A 118 -10.04 4.69 -15.14
C GLN A 118 -10.95 3.59 -14.57
N GLY A 119 -10.35 2.49 -14.11
CA GLY A 119 -11.04 1.28 -13.66
C GLY A 119 -10.50 -0.02 -14.27
N GLY A 120 -9.59 0.06 -15.25
CA GLY A 120 -8.85 -1.09 -15.73
C GLY A 120 -7.90 -1.66 -14.67
N VAL A 121 -7.82 -2.99 -14.59
CA VAL A 121 -6.96 -3.70 -13.61
C VAL A 121 -5.48 -3.41 -13.85
N ILE A 122 -5.11 -3.19 -15.12
CA ILE A 122 -3.73 -2.94 -15.56
C ILE A 122 -3.34 -1.45 -15.56
N SER A 123 -4.32 -0.53 -15.58
CA SER A 123 -4.07 0.92 -15.70
C SER A 123 -3.09 1.47 -14.65
N PRO A 124 -3.16 1.08 -13.35
CA PRO A 124 -2.19 1.55 -12.35
C PRO A 124 -0.75 1.11 -12.64
N LEU A 125 -0.55 -0.11 -13.15
CA LEU A 125 0.78 -0.62 -13.53
C LEU A 125 1.33 0.16 -14.73
N LEU A 126 0.49 0.42 -15.74
CA LEU A 126 0.87 1.20 -16.92
C LEU A 126 1.28 2.63 -16.55
N ALA A 127 0.52 3.29 -15.67
CA ALA A 127 0.86 4.62 -15.19
C ALA A 127 2.23 4.62 -14.47
N ASN A 128 2.51 3.59 -13.66
CA ASN A 128 3.81 3.45 -13.02
C ASN A 128 4.96 3.23 -14.00
N ILE A 129 4.75 2.48 -15.08
CA ILE A 129 5.74 2.27 -16.14
C ILE A 129 6.03 3.59 -16.86
N VAL A 130 5.01 4.36 -17.21
CA VAL A 130 5.19 5.65 -17.90
C VAL A 130 5.90 6.65 -17.00
N LEU A 131 5.54 6.73 -15.72
CA LEU A 131 6.13 7.64 -14.75
C LEU A 131 7.46 7.15 -14.16
N HIS A 132 7.93 5.97 -14.56
CA HIS A 132 9.20 5.45 -14.08
C HIS A 132 10.36 6.36 -14.52
N GLY A 133 11.19 6.75 -13.55
CA GLY A 133 12.32 7.66 -13.75
C GLY A 133 12.04 9.07 -13.22
N LEU A 134 10.78 9.41 -12.95
CA LEU A 134 10.41 10.71 -12.38
C LEU A 134 11.10 10.93 -11.03
N GLU A 135 11.27 9.88 -10.22
CA GLU A 135 11.87 9.98 -8.89
C GLU A 135 13.34 10.41 -8.88
N ASN A 136 14.05 10.23 -10.01
CA ASN A 136 15.50 10.44 -10.16
C ASN A 136 15.86 11.35 -11.36
N VAL A 137 14.98 12.28 -11.74
CA VAL A 137 15.21 13.21 -12.89
C VAL A 137 16.53 13.99 -12.79
N GLU A 138 17.13 14.06 -11.61
CA GLU A 138 18.40 14.72 -11.36
C GLU A 138 19.66 13.85 -11.63
N TYR A 139 19.55 12.53 -11.80
CA TYR A 139 20.72 11.64 -11.85
C TYR A 139 21.71 11.99 -13.00
N GLU A 140 21.24 12.64 -14.06
CA GLU A 140 22.05 13.11 -15.18
C GLU A 140 22.93 14.35 -14.87
N LEU A 141 22.81 14.98 -13.68
CA LEU A 141 23.63 16.14 -13.28
C LEU A 141 24.88 15.82 -12.46
N ARG A 142 25.20 14.54 -12.22
CA ARG A 142 26.34 14.12 -11.39
C ARG A 142 27.73 14.56 -11.88
N TYR A 143 27.85 15.32 -12.98
CA TYR A 143 29.14 15.65 -13.58
C TYR A 143 29.73 17.03 -13.26
N LYS A 144 29.12 17.89 -12.45
CA LYS A 144 29.76 19.16 -12.07
C LYS A 144 29.54 19.57 -10.61
N VAL A 145 30.33 18.99 -9.71
CA VAL A 145 30.86 19.75 -8.58
C VAL A 145 32.39 19.66 -8.65
N LYS A 146 33.01 20.71 -9.20
CA LYS A 146 34.44 20.97 -8.97
C LYS A 146 34.61 21.23 -7.47
N ASN A 147 35.66 20.67 -6.89
CA ASN A 147 36.19 20.90 -5.54
C ASN A 147 35.65 19.99 -4.43
N GLY A 148 36.11 18.73 -4.42
CA GLY A 148 36.49 18.01 -3.20
C GLY A 148 35.41 17.70 -2.14
N GLY A 149 34.13 17.95 -2.42
CA GLY A 149 33.03 17.62 -1.52
C GLY A 149 32.54 16.18 -1.71
N THR A 150 32.40 15.45 -0.61
CA THR A 150 31.71 14.15 -0.55
C THR A 150 30.32 14.25 -1.17
N TYR A 151 29.99 13.27 -2.03
CA TYR A 151 28.72 13.06 -2.73
C TYR A 151 27.51 13.73 -2.06
N LEU A 152 26.92 14.72 -2.74
CA LEU A 152 25.59 15.24 -2.41
C LEU A 152 24.63 14.05 -2.32
N ASP A 153 24.00 13.89 -1.16
CA ASP A 153 23.01 12.86 -0.90
C ASP A 153 21.82 13.17 -1.81
N ALA A 154 21.75 12.43 -2.92
CA ALA A 154 20.90 12.73 -4.07
C ALA A 154 19.48 13.13 -3.66
N LEU A 155 18.94 14.17 -4.30
CA LEU A 155 17.54 14.55 -4.21
C LEU A 155 16.68 13.29 -4.42
N LYS A 156 15.87 12.95 -3.42
CA LYS A 156 15.01 11.77 -3.46
C LYS A 156 13.56 12.23 -3.61
N GLY A 157 13.01 12.06 -4.81
CA GLY A 157 11.58 12.18 -5.06
C GLY A 157 10.86 10.97 -4.47
N PHE A 158 9.89 11.19 -3.58
CA PHE A 158 8.99 10.16 -3.08
C PHE A 158 7.72 10.18 -3.92
N ARG A 159 7.48 9.14 -4.72
CA ARG A 159 6.30 9.02 -5.58
C ARG A 159 5.32 7.99 -5.08
N TYR A 160 4.06 8.41 -4.96
CA TYR A 160 2.94 7.53 -4.77
C TYR A 160 1.92 7.75 -5.89
N ALA A 161 1.96 6.87 -6.89
CA ALA A 161 1.17 7.02 -8.13
C ALA A 161 1.50 8.33 -8.86
N ASP A 162 0.54 9.25 -8.92
CA ASP A 162 0.60 10.58 -9.53
C ASP A 162 1.08 11.68 -8.56
N ASP A 163 0.93 11.48 -7.26
CA ASP A 163 1.38 12.40 -6.22
C ASP A 163 2.89 12.22 -5.93
N VAL A 164 3.69 13.27 -6.17
CA VAL A 164 5.15 13.25 -5.96
C VAL A 164 5.60 14.35 -5.02
N VAL A 165 6.53 14.03 -4.12
CA VAL A 165 7.16 15.00 -3.23
C VAL A 165 8.67 14.90 -3.32
N TYR A 166 9.33 16.03 -3.58
CA TYR A 166 10.79 16.14 -3.51
C TYR A 166 11.20 16.85 -2.23
N ILE A 167 12.25 16.34 -1.60
CA ILE A 167 12.84 16.95 -0.43
C ILE A 167 14.17 17.58 -0.85
N LEU A 168 14.15 18.90 -1.00
CA LEU A 168 15.27 19.74 -1.44
C LEU A 168 16.15 20.13 -0.25
N ASN A 169 17.46 20.15 -0.48
CA ASN A 169 18.41 20.80 0.40
C ASN A 169 18.34 22.34 0.20
N PRO A 170 18.87 23.13 1.17
CA PRO A 170 18.93 24.58 1.04
C PRO A 170 19.53 25.08 -0.27
N GLU A 171 20.57 24.41 -0.74
CA GLU A 171 21.38 24.74 -1.92
C GLU A 171 20.75 24.35 -3.26
N ASP A 172 19.72 23.51 -3.27
CA ASP A 172 19.14 22.99 -4.51
C ASP A 172 18.28 24.06 -5.22
N ASP A 173 18.41 24.21 -6.54
CA ASP A 173 17.56 25.12 -7.30
C ASP A 173 16.25 24.43 -7.72
N GLU A 174 15.14 24.93 -7.18
CA GLU A 174 13.80 24.43 -7.47
C GLU A 174 13.37 24.65 -8.93
N ASN A 175 13.87 25.70 -9.59
CA ASN A 175 13.49 26.04 -10.96
C ASN A 175 14.12 25.05 -11.95
N ILE A 176 15.41 24.73 -11.74
CA ILE A 176 16.12 23.73 -12.57
C ILE A 176 15.44 22.36 -12.47
N LEU A 177 15.08 21.96 -11.26
CA LEU A 177 14.35 20.72 -11.04
C LEU A 177 13.00 20.72 -11.76
N ARG A 178 12.25 21.82 -11.64
CA ARG A 178 10.93 21.98 -12.27
C ARG A 178 11.00 21.90 -13.79
N GLU A 179 11.92 22.63 -14.42
CA GLU A 179 12.12 22.59 -15.88
C GLU A 179 12.39 21.17 -16.38
N ARG A 180 13.19 20.39 -15.66
CA ARG A 180 13.49 19.00 -16.02
C ARG A 180 12.30 18.09 -15.85
N ILE A 181 11.51 18.27 -14.79
CA ILE A 181 10.27 17.53 -14.61
C ILE A 181 9.30 17.85 -15.75
N ASP A 182 9.18 19.13 -16.12
CA ASP A 182 8.33 19.54 -17.22
C ASP A 182 8.80 18.92 -18.55
N GLN A 183 10.10 18.92 -18.83
CA GLN A 183 10.68 18.21 -20.00
C GLN A 183 10.38 16.71 -19.96
N PHE A 184 10.59 16.07 -18.80
CA PHE A 184 10.35 14.64 -18.60
C PHE A 184 8.88 14.27 -18.82
N LEU A 185 7.95 15.08 -18.32
CA LEU A 185 6.51 14.86 -18.48
C LEU A 185 6.04 15.20 -19.90
N ALA A 186 6.62 16.22 -20.55
CA ALA A 186 6.26 16.62 -21.91
C ALA A 186 6.52 15.49 -22.92
N THR A 187 7.65 14.77 -22.79
CA THR A 187 7.95 13.60 -23.64
C THR A 187 6.92 12.47 -23.53
N ARG A 188 6.14 12.45 -22.44
CA ARG A 188 5.14 11.43 -22.10
C ARG A 188 3.70 11.90 -22.34
N GLY A 189 3.52 13.13 -22.84
CA GLY A 189 2.22 13.77 -23.04
C GLY A 189 1.56 14.31 -21.77
N LEU A 190 2.30 14.39 -20.66
CA LEU A 190 1.79 14.82 -19.36
C LEU A 190 2.19 16.26 -19.03
N LYS A 191 1.42 16.90 -18.14
CA LYS A 191 1.68 18.26 -17.65
C LYS A 191 1.52 18.33 -16.13
N VAL A 192 2.32 19.17 -15.49
CA VAL A 192 2.19 19.48 -14.06
C VAL A 192 1.03 20.45 -13.85
N LYS A 193 0.31 20.29 -12.73
CA LYS A 193 -0.75 21.21 -12.34
C LYS A 193 -0.18 22.42 -11.59
N GLU A 194 -0.02 23.54 -12.29
CA GLU A 194 0.62 24.77 -11.76
C GLU A 194 -0.02 25.32 -10.47
N ALA A 195 -1.34 25.16 -10.30
CA ALA A 195 -2.07 25.73 -9.16
C ALA A 195 -1.71 25.13 -7.79
N LYS A 196 -0.91 24.06 -7.73
CA LYS A 196 -0.58 23.35 -6.49
C LYS A 196 0.90 23.11 -6.23
N THR A 197 1.78 23.44 -7.17
CA THR A 197 3.22 23.32 -6.95
C THR A 197 3.66 24.40 -5.96
N LYS A 198 3.88 24.01 -4.71
CA LYS A 198 4.29 24.90 -3.62
C LYS A 198 5.60 24.40 -3.04
N VAL A 199 6.51 25.35 -2.84
CA VAL A 199 7.73 25.11 -2.07
C VAL A 199 7.45 25.50 -0.63
N ILE A 200 7.56 24.52 0.26
CA ILE A 200 7.20 24.64 1.67
C ILE A 200 8.44 24.35 2.50
N LYS A 201 8.68 25.11 3.57
CA LYS A 201 9.75 24.76 4.51
C LYS A 201 9.33 23.57 5.35
N SER A 202 10.26 22.67 5.65
CA SER A 202 9.98 21.52 6.52
C SER A 202 9.45 21.89 7.91
N THR A 203 9.72 23.12 8.36
CA THR A 203 9.22 23.69 9.62
C THR A 203 7.75 24.09 9.59
N ASP A 204 7.26 24.56 8.45
CA ASP A 204 5.89 25.06 8.30
C ASP A 204 4.88 23.90 8.22
N GLY A 205 5.40 22.75 7.79
CA GLY A 205 4.70 21.49 7.70
C GLY A 205 3.88 21.35 6.41
N PHE A 206 3.72 20.11 5.96
CA PHE A 206 3.09 19.80 4.68
C PHE A 206 2.22 18.54 4.78
N ASP A 207 1.18 18.46 3.94
CA ASP A 207 0.19 17.39 3.97
C ASP A 207 0.43 16.42 2.80
N TYR A 208 0.78 15.17 3.09
CA TYR A 208 1.01 14.15 2.07
C TYR A 208 0.43 12.79 2.48
N LEU A 209 -0.29 12.13 1.57
CA LEU A 209 -0.96 10.83 1.76
C LEU A 209 -1.84 10.72 3.03
N GLY A 210 -2.42 11.84 3.46
CA GLY A 210 -3.30 11.90 4.64
C GLY A 210 -2.57 12.10 5.97
N TRP A 211 -1.26 12.35 5.95
CA TRP A 211 -0.49 12.79 7.11
C TRP A 211 -0.03 14.23 6.94
N ASN A 212 0.15 14.92 8.06
CA ASN A 212 0.89 16.16 8.17
C ASN A 212 2.29 15.86 8.68
N PHE A 213 3.31 16.38 8.02
CA PHE A 213 4.71 16.23 8.37
C PHE A 213 5.29 17.59 8.75
N CYS A 214 5.94 17.70 9.90
CA CYS A 214 6.53 18.96 10.38
C CYS A 214 7.83 18.66 11.15
N VAL A 215 8.86 19.47 10.91
CA VAL A 215 10.08 19.48 11.72
C VAL A 215 9.98 20.63 12.71
N LYS A 216 9.92 20.33 14.00
CA LYS A 216 9.91 21.36 15.04
C LYS A 216 11.21 22.18 15.03
N PRO A 217 11.22 23.41 15.57
CA PRO A 217 12.43 24.22 15.69
C PRO A 217 13.58 23.53 16.45
N ASN A 218 13.28 22.57 17.32
CA ASN A 218 14.28 21.75 18.02
C ASN A 218 14.84 20.59 17.15
N GLY A 219 14.55 20.56 15.86
CA GLY A 219 14.94 19.49 14.93
C GLY A 219 14.15 18.19 15.06
N LYS A 220 13.16 18.11 15.96
CA LYS A 220 12.34 16.90 16.12
C LYS A 220 11.31 16.79 15.00
N PHE A 221 11.40 15.72 14.22
CA PHE A 221 10.37 15.36 13.26
C PHE A 221 9.10 14.88 13.96
N ILE A 222 7.96 15.33 13.45
CA ILE A 222 6.63 14.90 13.87
C ILE A 222 5.82 14.58 12.61
N SER A 223 5.10 13.46 12.66
CA SER A 223 4.07 13.11 11.70
C SER A 223 2.77 12.93 12.47
N THR A 224 1.69 13.59 12.05
CA THR A 224 0.33 13.46 12.60
C THR A 224 -0.67 13.18 11.47
N PRO A 225 -1.88 12.68 11.73
CA PRO A 225 -2.94 12.65 10.73
C PRO A 225 -3.28 14.06 10.24
N SER A 226 -3.50 14.23 8.93
CA SER A 226 -3.88 15.53 8.37
C SER A 226 -5.24 15.99 8.86
N GLN A 227 -5.46 17.30 8.93
CA GLN A 227 -6.76 17.86 9.34
C GLN A 227 -7.91 17.40 8.42
N LYS A 228 -7.61 17.20 7.13
CA LYS A 228 -8.57 16.65 6.16
C LYS A 228 -8.93 15.20 6.50
N SER A 229 -7.96 14.36 6.85
CA SER A 229 -8.21 12.97 7.29
C SER A 229 -9.07 12.93 8.55
N VAL A 230 -8.73 13.75 9.56
CA VAL A 230 -9.47 13.83 10.83
C VAL A 230 -10.91 14.33 10.63
N LYS A 231 -11.12 15.32 9.75
CA LYS A 231 -12.48 15.78 9.39
C LYS A 231 -13.25 14.67 8.65
N GLY A 232 -12.60 13.98 7.71
CA GLY A 232 -13.20 12.88 6.96
C GLY A 232 -13.70 11.75 7.85
N ILE A 233 -12.91 11.28 8.82
CA ILE A 233 -13.34 10.23 9.75
C ILE A 233 -14.48 10.69 10.65
N LYS A 234 -14.47 11.94 11.11
CA LYS A 234 -15.57 12.52 11.91
C LYS A 234 -16.88 12.55 11.13
N THR A 235 -16.84 12.96 9.88
CA THR A 235 -18.02 12.98 9.00
C THR A 235 -18.53 11.56 8.75
N LYS A 236 -17.64 10.64 8.36
CA LYS A 236 -18.00 9.24 8.07
C LYS A 236 -18.63 8.54 9.26
N VAL A 237 -18.09 8.71 10.47
CA VAL A 237 -18.67 8.12 11.69
C VAL A 237 -20.04 8.72 12.00
N LYS A 238 -20.21 10.04 11.83
CA LYS A 238 -21.52 10.68 12.01
C LYS A 238 -22.56 10.17 11.01
N GLU A 239 -22.18 9.98 9.75
CA GLU A 239 -23.05 9.42 8.70
C GLU A 239 -23.46 7.99 9.03
N VAL A 240 -22.50 7.12 9.38
CA VAL A 240 -22.78 5.72 9.75
C VAL A 240 -23.72 5.65 10.97
N MET A 241 -23.53 6.51 11.98
CA MET A 241 -24.40 6.54 13.16
C MET A 241 -25.82 7.06 12.87
N LYS A 242 -25.95 7.97 11.90
CA LYS A 242 -27.24 8.54 11.48
C LYS A 242 -28.00 7.68 10.47
N ASP A 243 -27.35 6.70 9.85
CA ASP A 243 -27.96 5.85 8.83
C ASP A 243 -29.12 5.01 9.40
N SER A 244 -30.35 5.38 9.05
CA SER A 244 -31.57 4.75 9.56
C SER A 244 -31.77 3.31 9.09
N ARG A 245 -31.06 2.87 8.05
CA ARG A 245 -31.20 1.53 7.44
C ARG A 245 -30.67 0.41 8.33
N PHE A 246 -29.79 0.74 9.28
CA PHE A 246 -29.15 -0.23 10.16
C PHE A 246 -29.69 -0.14 11.59
N THR A 247 -29.69 -1.26 12.30
CA THR A 247 -29.94 -1.29 13.74
C THR A 247 -28.83 -0.58 14.51
N LEU A 248 -29.09 -0.20 15.77
CA LEU A 248 -28.09 0.50 16.59
C LEU A 248 -26.80 -0.33 16.78
N GLU A 249 -26.93 -1.65 16.92
CA GLU A 249 -25.81 -2.58 17.10
C GLU A 249 -24.96 -2.68 15.82
N GLU A 250 -25.60 -2.80 14.66
CA GLU A 250 -24.89 -2.79 13.37
C GLU A 250 -24.18 -1.46 13.13
N ARG A 251 -24.77 -0.32 13.53
CA ARG A 251 -24.11 0.99 13.43
C ARG A 251 -22.87 1.06 14.30
N ILE A 252 -22.95 0.55 15.53
CA ILE A 252 -21.81 0.47 16.46
C ILE A 252 -20.69 -0.39 15.86
N ASP A 253 -21.03 -1.54 15.28
CA ASP A 253 -20.05 -2.47 14.70
C ASP A 253 -19.39 -1.89 13.44
N LYS A 254 -20.18 -1.25 12.58
CA LYS A 254 -19.65 -0.50 11.42
C LYS A 254 -18.75 0.66 11.83
N CYS A 255 -19.13 1.40 12.87
CA CYS A 255 -18.27 2.45 13.43
C CYS A 255 -16.96 1.87 13.96
N GLY A 256 -17.01 0.75 14.69
CA GLY A 256 -15.84 0.03 15.17
C GLY A 256 -14.90 -0.37 14.03
N ALA A 257 -15.43 -0.92 12.93
CA ALA A 257 -14.65 -1.28 11.76
C ALA A 257 -14.01 -0.06 11.08
N VAL A 258 -14.76 1.03 10.90
CA VAL A 258 -14.27 2.28 10.29
C VAL A 258 -13.16 2.92 11.12
N ILE A 259 -13.35 3.02 12.44
CA ILE A 259 -12.36 3.60 13.35
C ILE A 259 -11.13 2.71 13.46
N ARG A 260 -11.31 1.37 13.50
CA ARG A 260 -10.18 0.42 13.50
C ARG A 260 -9.33 0.58 12.25
N GLY A 261 -9.96 0.64 11.06
CA GLY A 261 -9.25 0.85 9.80
C GLY A 261 -8.47 2.16 9.80
N TRP A 262 -9.09 3.25 10.24
CA TRP A 262 -8.43 4.56 10.32
C TRP A 262 -7.26 4.57 11.31
N ARG A 263 -7.42 3.98 12.50
CA ARG A 263 -6.34 3.86 13.48
C ARG A 263 -5.21 2.94 13.01
N ASN A 264 -5.51 1.86 12.30
CA ASN A 264 -4.51 0.98 11.71
C ASN A 264 -3.68 1.70 10.64
N TYR A 265 -4.32 2.49 9.78
CA TYR A 265 -3.63 3.32 8.80
C TYR A 265 -2.73 4.38 9.48
N HIS A 266 -3.22 5.04 10.53
CA HIS A 266 -2.44 6.07 11.23
C HIS A 266 -1.57 5.53 12.38
N ARG A 267 -1.35 4.21 12.49
CA ARG A 267 -0.63 3.61 13.63
C ARG A 267 0.85 3.99 13.74
N PHE A 268 1.44 4.49 12.65
CA PHE A 268 2.86 4.87 12.58
C PHE A 268 3.09 6.39 12.66
N CYS A 269 2.04 7.19 12.87
CA CYS A 269 2.17 8.60 13.20
C CYS A 269 1.92 8.86 14.70
N ASP A 270 2.23 10.06 15.15
CA ASP A 270 1.90 10.53 16.49
C ASP A 270 0.39 10.76 16.60
N MET A 271 -0.26 9.92 17.40
CA MET A 271 -1.70 9.95 17.63
C MET A 271 -2.09 10.74 18.89
N SER A 272 -1.11 11.20 19.68
CA SER A 272 -1.34 11.86 20.97
C SER A 272 -2.20 13.12 20.88
N GLN A 273 -2.14 13.82 19.73
CA GLN A 273 -2.90 15.05 19.51
C GLN A 273 -4.31 14.80 18.93
N HIS A 274 -4.67 13.55 18.63
CA HIS A 274 -5.87 13.20 17.89
C HIS A 274 -6.68 12.07 18.54
N ASP A 275 -6.98 12.21 19.83
CA ASP A 275 -7.70 11.21 20.63
C ASP A 275 -9.17 10.96 20.23
N LEU A 276 -9.68 11.66 19.21
CA LEU A 276 -11.07 11.60 18.75
C LEU A 276 -12.10 11.81 19.88
N TRP A 277 -11.69 12.41 21.01
CA TRP A 277 -12.52 12.54 22.21
C TRP A 277 -13.86 13.22 21.93
N SER A 278 -13.85 14.29 21.14
CA SER A 278 -15.08 14.99 20.73
C SER A 278 -16.05 14.11 19.94
N LEU A 279 -15.53 13.22 19.09
CA LEU A 279 -16.33 12.27 18.31
C LEU A 279 -16.86 11.13 19.20
N ASN A 280 -16.03 10.67 20.13
CA ASN A 280 -16.39 9.68 21.13
C ASN A 280 -17.53 10.19 22.03
N TYR A 281 -17.39 11.39 22.58
CA TYR A 281 -18.43 12.05 23.38
C TYR A 281 -19.73 12.31 22.61
N TRP A 282 -19.63 12.74 21.34
CA TRP A 282 -20.79 12.89 20.48
C TRP A 282 -21.53 11.55 20.27
N THR A 283 -20.78 10.46 20.05
CA THR A 283 -21.34 9.12 19.85
C THR A 283 -22.01 8.62 21.14
N TRP A 284 -21.39 8.86 22.28
CA TRP A 284 -21.97 8.56 23.60
C TRP A 284 -23.32 9.26 23.80
N LYS A 285 -23.40 10.57 23.51
CA LYS A 285 -24.65 11.34 23.57
C LYS A 285 -25.71 10.79 22.63
N PHE A 286 -25.30 10.44 21.41
CA PHE A 286 -26.21 9.89 20.41
C PHE A 286 -26.84 8.57 20.88
N ILE A 287 -26.02 7.63 21.39
CA ILE A 287 -26.49 6.35 21.93
C ILE A 287 -27.42 6.58 23.14
N ARG A 288 -27.05 7.50 24.05
CA ARG A 288 -27.84 7.82 25.23
C ARG A 288 -29.24 8.36 24.89
N LYS A 289 -29.36 9.15 23.83
CA LYS A 289 -30.64 9.70 23.35
C LYS A 289 -31.60 8.62 22.83
N GLN A 290 -31.10 7.47 22.40
CA GLN A 290 -31.93 6.36 21.92
C GLN A 290 -32.66 5.61 23.05
N GLY A 291 -32.32 5.87 24.31
CA GLY A 291 -33.00 5.28 25.48
C GLY A 291 -32.78 3.78 25.72
N ARG A 292 -32.07 3.07 24.83
CA ARG A 292 -31.94 1.60 24.86
C ARG A 292 -30.93 1.02 25.85
N TYR A 293 -29.95 1.80 26.30
CA TYR A 293 -28.85 1.33 27.16
C TYR A 293 -28.76 2.14 28.44
N ASP A 294 -28.35 1.54 29.55
CA ASP A 294 -27.93 2.28 30.76
C ASP A 294 -26.55 2.94 30.57
N ARG A 295 -26.06 3.69 31.57
CA ARG A 295 -24.76 4.38 31.48
C ARG A 295 -23.58 3.41 31.33
N TYR A 296 -23.63 2.27 32.02
CA TYR A 296 -22.58 1.25 32.01
C TYR A 296 -22.56 0.50 30.66
N GLN A 297 -23.71 0.05 30.20
CA GLN A 297 -23.92 -0.57 28.91
C GLN A 297 -23.46 0.35 27.77
N THR A 298 -23.82 1.65 27.83
CA THR A 298 -23.36 2.65 26.85
C THR A 298 -21.84 2.71 26.80
N ASN A 299 -21.16 2.75 27.95
CA ASN A 299 -19.70 2.76 27.99
C ASN A 299 -19.09 1.46 27.41
N ARG A 300 -19.75 0.31 27.61
CA ARG A 300 -19.31 -0.97 27.04
C ARG A 300 -19.42 -0.99 25.51
N VAL A 301 -20.56 -0.57 24.94
CA VAL A 301 -20.70 -0.49 23.48
C VAL A 301 -19.83 0.59 22.85
N LEU A 302 -19.58 1.68 23.57
CA LEU A 302 -18.68 2.74 23.12
C LEU A 302 -17.23 2.25 22.99
N LYS A 303 -16.76 1.38 23.90
CA LYS A 303 -15.45 0.72 23.76
C LYS A 303 -15.39 -0.17 22.52
N LYS A 304 -16.50 -0.80 22.12
CA LYS A 304 -16.62 -1.59 20.87
C LYS A 304 -16.57 -0.69 19.64
N ALA A 305 -17.23 0.48 19.69
CA ALA A 305 -17.24 1.47 18.61
C ALA A 305 -15.87 2.19 18.44
N PHE A 306 -15.11 2.38 19.51
CA PHE A 306 -13.80 3.07 19.48
C PHE A 306 -12.66 2.14 19.93
N PRO A 307 -12.35 1.07 19.17
CA PRO A 307 -11.34 0.09 19.57
C PRO A 307 -9.95 0.73 19.63
N SER A 308 -9.23 0.52 20.74
CA SER A 308 -7.85 0.98 20.89
C SER A 308 -6.92 0.18 19.98
N VAL A 309 -5.97 0.87 19.33
CA VAL A 309 -4.94 0.27 18.49
C VAL A 309 -3.60 0.77 18.99
N LYS A 310 -2.65 -0.14 19.18
CA LYS A 310 -1.28 0.22 19.56
C LYS A 310 -0.63 0.98 18.40
N TRP A 311 -0.11 2.16 18.69
CA TRP A 311 0.60 3.00 17.73
C TRP A 311 2.05 3.20 18.18
N ALA A 312 2.93 3.40 17.21
CA ALA A 312 4.34 3.69 17.43
C ALA A 312 4.85 4.60 16.30
N ALA A 313 5.05 5.87 16.62
CA ALA A 313 5.48 6.86 15.63
C ALA A 313 6.82 6.49 14.98
N CYS A 314 6.89 6.56 13.66
CA CYS A 314 8.12 6.38 12.85
C CYS A 314 8.87 5.06 13.09
N ARG A 315 8.15 3.98 13.44
CA ARG A 315 8.70 2.62 13.65
C ARG A 315 8.32 1.63 12.55
N PHE A 316 7.93 2.12 11.38
CA PHE A 316 7.60 1.24 10.27
C PHE A 316 8.90 0.68 9.64
N VAL A 317 8.86 -0.59 9.20
CA VAL A 317 10.02 -1.26 8.59
C VAL A 317 9.89 -1.22 7.08
N ASN A 318 10.73 -0.41 6.44
CA ASN A 318 10.70 -0.23 4.99
C ASN A 318 11.10 -1.48 4.21
N VAL A 319 10.59 -1.55 2.97
CA VAL A 319 11.19 -2.42 1.97
C VAL A 319 12.65 -2.02 1.77
N THR A 320 13.55 -3.00 1.77
CA THR A 320 14.97 -2.76 1.54
C THR A 320 15.23 -2.46 0.07
N GLY A 321 15.73 -1.26 -0.23
CA GLY A 321 16.17 -0.85 -1.57
C GLY A 321 15.12 -1.11 -2.66
N THR A 322 15.53 -1.83 -3.70
CA THR A 322 14.72 -2.20 -4.87
C THR A 322 14.10 -3.60 -4.75
N LYS A 323 14.12 -4.23 -3.56
CA LYS A 323 13.50 -5.55 -3.39
C LYS A 323 12.06 -5.55 -3.87
N SER A 324 11.69 -6.67 -4.48
CA SER A 324 10.36 -6.94 -5.02
C SER A 324 9.94 -8.36 -4.64
N PRO A 325 8.66 -8.66 -4.39
CA PRO A 325 8.23 -10.04 -4.16
C PRO A 325 8.76 -11.03 -5.21
N PHE A 326 8.95 -10.57 -6.45
CA PHE A 326 9.43 -11.38 -7.57
C PHE A 326 10.96 -11.58 -7.62
N ASP A 327 11.73 -11.08 -6.64
CA ASP A 327 13.20 -11.17 -6.62
C ASP A 327 13.75 -12.56 -6.21
N GLY A 328 12.88 -13.48 -5.83
CA GLY A 328 13.25 -14.83 -5.39
C GLY A 328 13.72 -14.92 -3.93
N ASP A 329 13.80 -13.81 -3.19
CA ASP A 329 14.14 -13.81 -1.76
C ASP A 329 12.90 -14.12 -0.90
N LEU A 330 12.46 -15.37 -0.99
CA LEU A 330 11.31 -15.90 -0.26
C LEU A 330 11.47 -15.71 1.26
N ALA A 331 12.70 -15.78 1.78
CA ALA A 331 12.96 -15.65 3.21
C ALA A 331 12.70 -14.23 3.71
N TYR A 332 13.12 -13.21 2.95
CA TYR A 332 12.85 -11.83 3.27
C TYR A 332 11.34 -11.52 3.22
N TRP A 333 10.68 -11.90 2.13
CA TRP A 333 9.26 -11.59 1.94
C TRP A 333 8.36 -12.34 2.91
N SER A 334 8.64 -13.60 3.21
CA SER A 334 7.90 -14.38 4.20
C SER A 334 8.04 -13.83 5.63
N LYS A 335 9.23 -13.32 5.99
CA LYS A 335 9.42 -12.64 7.28
C LYS A 335 8.64 -11.34 7.36
N ARG A 336 8.58 -10.59 6.26
CA ARG A 336 7.87 -9.31 6.19
C ARG A 336 6.36 -9.49 6.20
N GLU A 337 5.82 -10.45 5.44
CA GLU A 337 4.39 -10.78 5.48
C GLU A 337 3.96 -11.26 6.87
N ASN A 338 4.81 -12.00 7.58
CA ASN A 338 4.52 -12.39 8.97
C ASN A 338 4.36 -11.16 9.90
N ALA A 339 4.99 -10.02 9.62
CA ALA A 339 4.79 -8.81 10.41
C ALA A 339 3.36 -8.24 10.31
N ASN A 340 2.59 -8.67 9.30
CA ASN A 340 1.17 -8.33 9.16
C ASN A 340 0.27 -9.19 10.06
N TYR A 341 0.74 -10.35 10.52
CA TYR A 341 0.02 -11.20 11.46
C TYR A 341 0.32 -10.75 12.89
N ASP A 342 -0.69 -10.83 13.76
CA ASP A 342 -0.56 -10.53 15.18
C ASP A 342 -0.94 -11.73 16.07
N GLY A 343 -0.75 -11.57 17.37
CA GLY A 343 -1.19 -12.54 18.37
C GLY A 343 -0.53 -13.93 18.24
N ILE A 344 -1.36 -14.96 18.14
CA ILE A 344 -0.94 -16.38 18.17
C ILE A 344 -0.40 -16.81 16.80
N THR A 345 -1.03 -16.38 15.70
CA THR A 345 -0.61 -16.72 14.33
C THR A 345 0.83 -16.34 14.07
N ALA A 346 1.23 -15.12 14.46
CA ALA A 346 2.61 -14.65 14.30
C ALA A 346 3.63 -15.48 15.09
N LYS A 347 3.26 -15.94 16.30
CA LYS A 347 4.12 -16.79 17.14
C LYS A 347 4.29 -18.18 16.54
N VAL A 348 3.21 -18.78 16.06
CA VAL A 348 3.22 -20.12 15.45
C VAL A 348 3.97 -20.11 14.12
N LEU A 349 3.78 -19.08 13.28
CA LEU A 349 4.56 -18.88 12.05
C LEU A 349 6.07 -18.81 12.32
N LYS A 350 6.49 -18.06 13.35
CA LYS A 350 7.91 -18.00 13.75
C LYS A 350 8.42 -19.36 14.22
N LYS A 351 7.63 -20.11 14.99
CA LYS A 351 7.96 -21.46 15.46
C LYS A 351 8.14 -22.45 14.30
N GLN A 352 7.35 -22.31 13.24
CA GLN A 352 7.42 -23.13 12.02
C GLN A 352 8.43 -22.61 10.97
N ASN A 353 9.28 -21.64 11.34
CA ASN A 353 10.20 -20.99 10.40
C ASN A 353 9.52 -20.53 9.10
N HIS A 354 8.30 -20.01 9.24
CA HIS A 354 7.46 -19.52 8.15
C HIS A 354 7.12 -20.56 7.07
N ARG A 355 7.04 -21.84 7.45
CA ARG A 355 6.63 -22.94 6.56
C ARG A 355 5.26 -23.48 6.95
N CYS A 356 4.45 -23.81 5.95
CA CYS A 356 3.20 -24.53 6.12
C CYS A 356 3.47 -25.92 6.69
N ALA A 357 2.77 -26.33 7.75
CA ALA A 357 2.96 -27.66 8.36
C ALA A 357 2.54 -28.81 7.45
N HIS A 358 1.61 -28.57 6.51
CA HIS A 358 1.11 -29.59 5.59
C HIS A 358 2.01 -29.77 4.36
N CYS A 359 2.29 -28.70 3.60
CA CYS A 359 3.05 -28.82 2.35
C CYS A 359 4.55 -28.50 2.49
N GLY A 360 5.03 -28.02 3.64
CA GLY A 360 6.44 -27.68 3.88
C GLY A 360 6.95 -26.43 3.13
N LEU A 361 6.14 -25.86 2.24
CA LEU A 361 6.44 -24.63 1.49
C LEU A 361 6.36 -23.40 2.40
N MET A 362 7.15 -22.37 2.08
CA MET A 362 7.11 -21.10 2.79
C MET A 362 5.90 -20.27 2.37
N PHE A 363 5.34 -19.51 3.31
CA PHE A 363 4.30 -18.53 3.00
C PHE A 363 4.90 -17.41 2.15
N TYR A 364 4.32 -17.19 0.97
CA TYR A 364 4.71 -16.18 0.00
C TYR A 364 3.72 -15.00 -0.03
N SER A 365 4.06 -13.93 -0.77
CA SER A 365 3.20 -12.76 -0.90
C SER A 365 1.90 -13.12 -1.62
N GLY A 366 0.77 -12.96 -0.92
CA GLY A 366 -0.57 -13.37 -1.39
C GLY A 366 -1.13 -14.59 -0.67
N ASP A 367 -0.30 -15.39 -0.01
CA ASP A 367 -0.75 -16.57 0.73
C ASP A 367 -1.47 -16.18 2.03
N ILE A 368 -2.60 -16.81 2.28
CA ILE A 368 -3.36 -16.62 3.51
C ILE A 368 -2.94 -17.70 4.50
N ALA A 369 -2.40 -17.27 5.65
CA ALA A 369 -1.98 -18.15 6.72
C ALA A 369 -3.13 -18.36 7.73
N GLU A 370 -3.62 -19.60 7.81
CA GLU A 370 -4.72 -19.98 8.71
C GLU A 370 -4.21 -20.87 9.85
N LEU A 371 -4.74 -20.65 11.05
CA LEU A 371 -4.44 -21.48 12.22
C LEU A 371 -5.25 -22.78 12.17
N HIS A 372 -4.56 -23.90 12.32
CA HIS A 372 -5.12 -25.24 12.39
C HIS A 372 -4.83 -25.89 13.74
N HIS A 373 -5.76 -26.70 14.23
CA HIS A 373 -5.62 -27.47 15.48
C HIS A 373 -5.16 -28.89 15.13
N LYS A 374 -3.97 -29.29 15.59
CA LYS A 374 -3.38 -30.61 15.30
C LYS A 374 -4.23 -31.77 15.77
N ASP A 375 -4.91 -31.61 16.90
CA ASP A 375 -5.78 -32.61 17.51
C ASP A 375 -7.22 -32.60 16.95
N GLY A 376 -7.53 -31.73 15.99
CA GLY A 376 -8.89 -31.52 15.48
C GLY A 376 -9.88 -30.92 16.50
N ASN A 377 -9.42 -30.59 17.72
CA ASN A 377 -10.24 -30.03 18.78
C ASN A 377 -10.16 -28.50 18.77
N HIS A 378 -11.15 -27.87 18.15
CA HIS A 378 -11.28 -26.42 18.04
C HIS A 378 -11.48 -25.66 19.37
N ALA A 379 -11.59 -26.37 20.51
CA ALA A 379 -11.64 -25.77 21.84
C ALA A 379 -10.25 -25.62 22.50
N ASN A 380 -9.21 -26.26 21.96
CA ASN A 380 -7.89 -26.32 22.59
C ASN A 380 -6.86 -25.36 21.97
N TRP A 381 -6.94 -24.09 22.37
CA TRP A 381 -6.09 -22.99 21.86
C TRP A 381 -4.66 -22.95 22.46
N LYS A 382 -4.15 -24.07 22.97
CA LYS A 382 -2.77 -24.16 23.48
C LYS A 382 -1.79 -24.02 22.30
N ALA A 383 -0.75 -23.20 22.48
CA ALA A 383 0.23 -22.90 21.42
C ALA A 383 1.00 -24.13 20.87
N ASN A 384 1.00 -25.26 21.58
CA ASN A 384 1.61 -26.51 21.11
C ASN A 384 0.69 -27.33 20.21
N ASN A 385 -0.62 -27.10 20.32
CA ASN A 385 -1.66 -27.75 19.52
C ASN A 385 -1.98 -26.98 18.23
N LEU A 386 -1.46 -25.75 18.10
CA LEU A 386 -1.71 -24.92 16.94
C LEU A 386 -0.56 -25.04 15.94
N GLU A 387 -0.93 -25.13 14.67
CA GLU A 387 -0.05 -24.99 13.52
C GLU A 387 -0.65 -24.04 12.50
N VAL A 388 0.19 -23.54 11.60
CA VAL A 388 -0.21 -22.62 10.54
C VAL A 388 -0.06 -23.30 9.20
N LEU A 389 -1.12 -23.19 8.41
CA LEU A 389 -1.27 -23.79 7.08
C LEU A 389 -1.62 -22.72 6.05
N HIS A 390 -1.27 -22.96 4.79
CA HIS A 390 -1.89 -22.22 3.69
C HIS A 390 -3.40 -22.46 3.72
N ARG A 391 -4.20 -21.44 3.40
CA ARG A 391 -5.66 -21.56 3.32
C ARG A 391 -6.09 -22.73 2.44
N GLU A 392 -5.42 -22.98 1.33
CA GLU A 392 -5.67 -24.10 0.43
C GLU A 392 -5.36 -25.44 1.11
N CYS A 393 -4.25 -25.52 1.84
CA CYS A 393 -3.88 -26.71 2.62
C CYS A 393 -4.86 -26.94 3.78
N HIS A 394 -5.31 -25.87 4.43
CA HIS A 394 -6.28 -25.93 5.51
C HIS A 394 -7.63 -26.43 4.99
N LEU A 395 -8.13 -25.89 3.87
CA LEU A 395 -9.33 -26.35 3.19
C LEU A 395 -9.23 -27.83 2.76
N HIS A 396 -8.06 -28.23 2.23
CA HIS A 396 -7.81 -29.62 1.88
C HIS A 396 -7.90 -30.54 3.10
N GLN A 397 -7.28 -30.16 4.23
CA GLN A 397 -7.39 -30.93 5.47
C GLN A 397 -8.80 -30.93 6.06
N THR A 398 -9.55 -29.84 6.00
CA THR A 398 -10.94 -29.82 6.50
C THR A 398 -11.87 -30.65 5.62
N ASN A 399 -11.62 -30.69 4.31
CA ASN A 399 -12.46 -31.43 3.36
C ASN A 399 -12.11 -32.92 3.30
N HIS A 400 -10.83 -33.28 3.40
CA HIS A 400 -10.35 -34.67 3.36
C HIS A 400 -10.11 -35.28 4.75
N GLY A 401 -10.14 -34.47 5.82
CA GLY A 401 -10.01 -34.92 7.22
C GLY A 401 -11.15 -35.79 7.75
N ARG A 402 -12.16 -36.11 6.92
CA ARG A 402 -13.15 -37.18 7.20
C ARG A 402 -12.84 -38.52 6.52
N ARG A 403 -11.77 -38.63 5.74
CA ARG A 403 -11.31 -39.89 5.13
C ARG A 403 -9.80 -39.94 5.08
N CYS A 404 -9.16 -40.39 6.16
CA CYS A 404 -7.84 -41.03 6.08
C CYS A 404 -7.48 -41.75 7.39
N GLU A 405 -8.15 -42.87 7.64
CA GLU A 405 -7.61 -43.94 8.50
C GLU A 405 -7.03 -45.12 7.68
N SER A 406 -7.06 -45.11 6.34
CA SER A 406 -6.68 -46.27 5.52
C SER A 406 -5.40 -46.17 4.67
N GLU A 407 -4.64 -45.07 4.67
CA GLU A 407 -3.42 -44.97 3.82
C GLU A 407 -2.11 -44.88 4.62
N LYS A 408 -2.03 -45.61 5.75
CA LYS A 408 -0.74 -45.95 6.40
C LYS A 408 -0.30 -47.36 6.06
N ARG A 409 -0.16 -47.71 4.78
CA ARG A 409 0.66 -48.84 4.31
C ARG A 409 1.15 -48.59 2.90
N VAL A 410 2.25 -47.85 2.74
CA VAL A 410 3.14 -48.04 1.59
C VAL A 410 4.52 -48.36 2.15
N ASN A 411 4.98 -49.54 1.76
CA ASN A 411 6.17 -50.25 2.23
C ASN A 411 7.45 -49.52 1.78
N PRO A 412 8.49 -49.33 2.61
CA PRO A 412 9.73 -48.66 2.21
C PRO A 412 10.65 -49.49 1.31
N ASP A 413 10.38 -50.78 1.13
CA ASP A 413 11.21 -51.66 0.30
C ASP A 413 10.59 -51.78 -1.09
N LEU A 414 11.09 -50.96 -2.03
CA LEU A 414 11.17 -51.17 -3.49
C LEU A 414 11.34 -49.80 -4.17
N VAL A 415 12.58 -49.37 -4.39
CA VAL A 415 13.15 -49.01 -5.71
C VAL A 415 14.65 -48.85 -5.48
N ASP A 416 15.35 -49.95 -5.65
CA ASP A 416 16.80 -49.98 -5.83
C ASP A 416 17.05 -50.67 -7.18
N VAL A 417 17.05 -49.89 -8.27
CA VAL A 417 17.56 -50.34 -9.58
C VAL A 417 18.24 -49.17 -10.30
N LYS A 418 19.54 -49.07 -10.02
CA LYS A 418 20.67 -48.86 -10.95
C LYS A 418 20.53 -47.88 -12.12
N LEU A 419 21.37 -46.83 -12.03
CA LEU A 419 22.07 -46.20 -13.14
C LEU A 419 22.89 -47.22 -13.96
N GLY A 420 22.89 -47.07 -15.29
CA GLY A 420 24.02 -47.45 -16.16
C GLY A 420 23.68 -48.37 -17.34
N ALA A 421 23.55 -47.77 -18.53
CA ALA A 421 24.33 -48.04 -19.74
C ALA A 421 23.94 -47.03 -20.83
#